data_AF-A0A9W6JK72-F1
#
_entry.id   AF-A0A9W6JK72-F1
#
_cell.length_a   1.000
_cell.length_b   1.000
_cell.length_c   1.000
_cell.angle_alpha   90.00
_cell.angle_beta   90.00
_cell.angle_gamma   90.00
#
_symmetry.space_group_name_H-M   'P 1'
#
loop_
_entity.id
_entity.type
_entity.pdbx_description
1 polymer ?
#
loop_
_entity_poly.entity_id
_entity_poly.type
_entity_poly.pdbx_seq_one_letter_code
_entity_poly.pdbx_strand_id
1 'polypeptide(L)'
;MSGRLSFRVSTAMIVGAYAVIAGVLVLALGGNLLQAASTYTPQMSWLMPEATGARIAALKAAGRADVASLYALVAALSWGLIGALAAGGFAWGALNKGETVIGVDKALTYVAVLSGLYALSTGMTMAVHALHVTLPPGGLSAVPALWFATMIPSAAILARIAGMVMHDLGALIAIAIDAEPKRLSELVATVEARRGAESLEARVARLIARRAPRS
;
A
#
# COMPACT_ATOMS: atom_id res chain seq x y z
N MET A 1 -15.23 -23.61 -19.36
CA MET A 1 -14.23 -23.20 -18.36
C MET A 1 -14.10 -21.69 -18.40
N SER A 2 -14.83 -20.93 -17.59
CA SER A 2 -14.59 -19.49 -17.47
C SER A 2 -13.32 -19.31 -16.63
N GLY A 3 -12.24 -18.85 -17.26
CA GLY A 3 -10.97 -18.61 -16.58
C GLY A 3 -11.13 -17.50 -15.56
N ARG A 4 -11.44 -17.84 -14.31
CA ARG A 4 -11.43 -16.88 -13.21
C ARG A 4 -9.99 -16.38 -13.04
N LEU A 5 -9.77 -15.10 -13.32
CA LEU A 5 -8.49 -14.44 -13.08
C LEU A 5 -8.14 -14.57 -11.59
N SER A 6 -6.90 -14.98 -11.30
CA SER A 6 -6.44 -15.06 -9.91
C SER A 6 -6.40 -13.68 -9.27
N PHE A 7 -6.62 -13.60 -7.95
CA PHE A 7 -6.60 -12.33 -7.21
C PHE A 7 -5.31 -11.52 -7.46
N ARG A 8 -4.17 -12.21 -7.60
CA ARG A 8 -2.87 -11.59 -7.93
C ARG A 8 -2.86 -10.91 -9.30
N VAL A 9 -3.48 -11.51 -10.30
CA VAL A 9 -3.55 -10.96 -11.66
C VAL A 9 -4.52 -9.78 -11.69
N SER A 10 -5.68 -9.92 -11.06
CA SER A 10 -6.68 -8.84 -10.97
C SER A 10 -6.11 -7.61 -10.27
N THR A 11 -5.47 -7.77 -9.12
CA THR A 11 -4.84 -6.65 -8.40
C THR A 11 -3.70 -6.03 -9.20
N ALA A 12 -2.86 -6.83 -9.87
CA ALA A 12 -1.79 -6.32 -10.73
C ALA A 12 -2.34 -5.48 -11.91
N MET A 13 -3.42 -5.93 -12.55
CA MET A 13 -4.07 -5.17 -13.62
C MET A 13 -4.66 -3.85 -13.11
N ILE A 14 -5.33 -3.86 -11.95
CA ILE A 14 -5.93 -2.64 -11.37
C ILE A 14 -4.85 -1.60 -11.06
N VAL A 15 -3.77 -2.00 -10.38
CA VAL A 15 -2.69 -1.06 -10.03
C VAL A 15 -1.90 -0.61 -11.26
N GLY A 16 -1.75 -1.47 -12.27
CA GLY A 16 -1.14 -1.13 -13.55
C GLY A 16 -1.97 -0.11 -14.34
N ALA A 17 -3.28 -0.33 -14.43
CA ALA A 17 -4.21 0.61 -15.06
C ALA A 17 -4.20 1.96 -14.35
N TYR A 18 -4.22 1.97 -13.02
CA TYR A 18 -4.04 3.18 -12.23
C TYR A 18 -2.75 3.93 -12.57
N ALA A 19 -1.61 3.23 -12.60
CA ALA A 19 -0.32 3.85 -12.88
C ALA A 19 -0.25 4.46 -14.29
N VAL A 20 -0.82 3.77 -15.28
CA VAL A 20 -0.91 4.26 -16.67
C VAL A 20 -1.79 5.51 -16.74
N ILE A 21 -3.00 5.46 -16.17
CA ILE A 21 -3.95 6.60 -16.21
C ILE A 21 -3.34 7.81 -15.48
N ALA A 22 -2.81 7.61 -14.27
CA ALA A 22 -2.17 8.69 -13.51
C ALA A 22 -0.96 9.26 -14.26
N GLY A 23 -0.15 8.40 -14.90
CA GLY A 23 0.97 8.82 -15.74
C GLY A 23 0.54 9.67 -16.94
N VAL A 24 -0.51 9.25 -17.65
CA VAL A 24 -1.08 10.02 -18.77
C VAL A 24 -1.60 11.37 -18.31
N LEU A 25 -2.30 11.44 -17.17
CA LEU A 25 -2.78 12.70 -16.61
C LEU A 25 -1.64 13.67 -16.24
N VAL A 26 -0.54 13.14 -15.68
CA VAL A 26 0.66 13.93 -15.38
C VAL A 26 1.33 14.43 -16.65
N LEU A 27 1.47 13.58 -17.68
CA LEU A 27 2.07 13.96 -18.96
C LEU A 27 1.22 15.00 -19.71
N ALA A 28 -0.10 14.89 -19.63
CA ALA A 28 -1.04 15.81 -20.28
C ALA A 28 -0.93 17.25 -19.74
N LEU A 29 -0.48 17.44 -18.50
CA LEU A 29 -0.29 18.75 -17.89
C LEU A 29 1.02 19.46 -18.32
N GLY A 30 1.77 18.88 -19.27
CA GLY A 30 3.14 19.26 -19.63
C GLY A 30 3.42 20.77 -19.78
N GLY A 31 4.48 21.24 -19.11
CA GLY A 31 5.03 22.59 -19.25
C GLY A 31 5.83 23.07 -18.03
N ASN A 32 5.32 22.84 -16.81
CA ASN A 32 5.91 23.41 -15.59
C ASN A 32 6.32 22.38 -14.53
N LEU A 33 6.06 21.08 -14.74
CA LEU A 33 6.28 20.03 -13.72
C LEU A 33 7.75 19.85 -13.29
N LEU A 34 8.70 20.22 -14.15
CA LEU A 34 10.13 20.18 -13.85
C LEU A 34 10.64 21.44 -13.14
N GLN A 35 9.86 22.52 -13.14
CA GLN A 35 10.21 23.73 -12.41
C GLN A 35 9.87 23.57 -10.93
N ALA A 36 10.82 23.93 -10.09
CA ALA A 36 10.66 23.83 -8.65
C ALA A 36 9.60 24.83 -8.13
N ALA A 37 8.79 24.38 -7.17
CA ALA A 37 7.93 25.27 -6.39
C ALA A 37 8.77 25.93 -5.28
N SER A 38 9.21 27.17 -5.49
CA SER A 38 10.21 27.87 -4.67
C SER A 38 9.86 27.99 -3.18
N THR A 39 8.57 27.89 -2.83
CA THR A 39 8.06 28.00 -1.45
C THR A 39 7.84 26.65 -0.76
N TYR A 40 8.21 25.53 -1.39
CA TYR A 40 7.93 24.22 -0.83
C TYR A 40 8.89 23.84 0.31
N THR A 41 8.32 23.46 1.46
CA THR A 41 9.06 22.84 2.55
C THR A 41 9.29 21.35 2.27
N PRO A 42 10.54 20.86 2.32
CA PRO A 42 10.81 19.46 2.04
C PRO A 42 10.06 18.52 2.99
N GLN A 43 9.41 17.51 2.43
CA GLN A 43 8.76 16.43 3.18
C GLN A 43 9.27 15.10 2.65
N MET A 44 9.64 14.21 3.57
CA MET A 44 10.28 12.93 3.24
C MET A 44 9.30 11.89 2.69
N SER A 45 8.01 12.03 2.96
CA SER A 45 6.97 11.10 2.50
C SER A 45 5.73 11.83 2.02
N TRP A 46 5.10 11.31 0.96
CA TRP A 46 3.81 11.81 0.47
C TRP A 46 2.63 11.25 1.27
N LEU A 47 2.84 10.18 2.04
CA LEU A 47 1.82 9.53 2.88
C LEU A 47 1.57 10.31 4.19
N MET A 48 2.43 11.26 4.55
CA MET A 48 2.20 12.12 5.69
C MET A 48 0.97 13.01 5.41
N PRO A 49 -0.03 13.04 6.30
CA PRO A 49 -1.24 13.86 6.12
C PRO A 49 -0.92 15.33 5.79
N GLU A 50 0.13 15.86 6.39
CA GLU A 50 0.58 17.24 6.27
C GLU A 50 1.23 17.52 4.91
N ALA A 51 1.85 16.51 4.29
CA ALA A 51 2.60 16.68 3.05
C ALA A 51 1.70 17.05 1.86
N THR A 52 0.47 16.51 1.82
CA THR A 52 -0.47 16.83 0.75
C THR A 52 -0.93 18.29 0.81
N GLY A 53 -1.29 18.77 1.99
CA GLY A 53 -1.66 20.18 2.19
C GLY A 53 -0.51 21.13 1.87
N ALA A 54 0.70 20.83 2.35
CA ALA A 54 1.89 21.64 2.11
C ALA A 54 2.23 21.74 0.61
N ARG A 55 2.17 20.62 -0.13
CA ARG A 55 2.45 20.61 -1.59
C ARG A 55 1.40 21.39 -2.38
N ILE A 56 0.12 21.25 -2.03
CA ILE A 56 -0.98 22.01 -2.67
C ILE A 56 -0.81 23.50 -2.41
N ALA A 57 -0.50 23.89 -1.16
CA ALA A 57 -0.30 25.29 -0.78
C ALA A 57 0.89 25.91 -1.54
N ALA A 58 2.03 25.20 -1.60
CA ALA A 58 3.22 25.66 -2.32
C ALA A 58 2.95 25.83 -3.83
N LEU A 59 2.24 24.89 -4.46
CA LEU A 59 1.87 24.97 -5.87
C LEU A 59 0.92 26.14 -6.16
N LYS A 60 -0.07 26.36 -5.29
CA LYS A 60 -0.98 27.52 -5.40
C LYS A 60 -0.22 28.84 -5.23
N ALA A 61 0.68 28.92 -4.25
CA ALA A 61 1.52 30.11 -4.04
C ALA A 61 2.45 30.39 -5.25
N ALA A 62 2.87 29.36 -5.97
CA ALA A 62 3.64 29.47 -7.21
C ALA A 62 2.78 29.77 -8.46
N GLY A 63 1.48 30.05 -8.32
CA GLY A 63 0.58 30.34 -9.44
C GLY A 63 0.17 29.12 -10.28
N ARG A 64 0.37 27.89 -9.77
CA ARG A 64 0.19 26.62 -10.49
C ARG A 64 -0.99 25.82 -9.94
N ALA A 65 -2.17 26.43 -9.97
CA ALA A 65 -3.39 25.86 -9.39
C ALA A 65 -3.87 24.58 -10.10
N ASP A 66 -3.58 24.45 -11.39
CA ASP A 66 -3.77 23.26 -12.21
C ASP A 66 -2.96 22.06 -11.66
N VAL A 67 -1.65 22.26 -11.43
CA VAL A 67 -0.76 21.24 -10.87
C VAL A 67 -1.16 20.89 -9.44
N ALA A 68 -1.58 21.88 -8.66
CA ALA A 68 -2.09 21.67 -7.30
C ALA A 68 -3.34 20.78 -7.29
N SER A 69 -4.25 20.99 -8.24
CA SER A 69 -5.48 20.22 -8.38
C SER A 69 -5.20 18.79 -8.84
N LEU A 70 -4.28 18.62 -9.80
CA LEU A 70 -3.81 17.30 -10.20
C LEU A 70 -3.15 16.56 -9.03
N TYR A 71 -2.32 17.25 -8.25
CA TYR A 71 -1.68 16.64 -7.09
C TYR A 71 -2.72 16.14 -6.06
N ALA A 72 -3.71 16.98 -5.74
CA ALA A 72 -4.81 16.61 -4.85
C ALA A 72 -5.59 15.39 -5.37
N LEU A 73 -5.90 15.38 -6.67
CA LEU A 73 -6.59 14.27 -7.32
C LEU A 73 -5.78 12.97 -7.24
N VAL A 74 -4.51 13.00 -7.62
CA VAL A 74 -3.66 11.79 -7.60
C VAL A 74 -3.43 11.30 -6.17
N ALA A 75 -3.29 12.20 -5.19
CA ALA A 75 -3.21 11.81 -3.78
C ALA A 75 -4.51 11.14 -3.30
N ALA A 76 -5.67 11.70 -3.63
CA ALA A 76 -6.97 11.12 -3.29
C ALA A 76 -7.19 9.76 -3.96
N LEU A 77 -6.87 9.64 -5.26
CA LEU A 77 -6.94 8.37 -6.00
C LEU A 77 -5.96 7.34 -5.44
N SER A 78 -4.76 7.75 -5.01
CA SER A 78 -3.78 6.87 -4.37
C SER A 78 -4.33 6.26 -3.09
N TRP A 79 -4.85 7.10 -2.18
CA TRP A 79 -5.47 6.63 -0.93
C TRP A 79 -6.72 5.80 -1.17
N GLY A 80 -7.57 6.23 -2.11
CA GLY A 80 -8.75 5.49 -2.53
C GLY A 80 -8.40 4.11 -3.07
N LEU A 81 -7.38 4.00 -3.91
CA LEU A 81 -6.90 2.73 -4.45
C LEU A 81 -6.36 1.81 -3.35
N ILE A 82 -5.55 2.33 -2.43
CA ILE A 82 -5.03 1.56 -1.28
C ILE A 82 -6.19 1.03 -0.44
N GLY A 83 -7.13 1.89 -0.07
CA GLY A 83 -8.30 1.51 0.73
C GLY A 83 -9.22 0.51 -0.01
N ALA A 84 -9.48 0.74 -1.29
CA ALA A 84 -10.33 -0.13 -2.10
C ALA A 84 -9.72 -1.52 -2.30
N LEU A 85 -8.41 -1.62 -2.57
CA LEU A 85 -7.75 -2.91 -2.70
C LEU A 85 -7.60 -3.61 -1.34
N ALA A 86 -7.37 -2.88 -0.25
CA ALA A 86 -7.38 -3.44 1.10
C ALA A 86 -8.75 -4.05 1.44
N ALA A 87 -9.84 -3.29 1.27
CA ALA A 87 -11.20 -3.75 1.53
C ALA A 87 -11.63 -4.88 0.59
N GLY A 88 -11.35 -4.73 -0.71
CA GLY A 88 -11.64 -5.75 -1.72
C GLY A 88 -10.85 -7.04 -1.50
N GLY A 89 -9.58 -6.92 -1.09
CA GLY A 89 -8.75 -8.05 -0.69
C GLY A 89 -9.35 -8.79 0.51
N PHE A 90 -9.69 -8.07 1.57
CA PHE A 90 -10.34 -8.64 2.75
C PHE A 90 -11.63 -9.39 2.40
N ALA A 91 -12.53 -8.75 1.68
CA ALA A 91 -13.81 -9.35 1.27
C ALA A 91 -13.58 -10.61 0.42
N TRP A 92 -12.63 -10.55 -0.54
CA TRP A 92 -12.31 -11.69 -1.38
C TRP A 92 -11.75 -12.86 -0.58
N GLY A 93 -10.82 -12.59 0.35
CA GLY A 93 -10.24 -13.61 1.22
C GLY A 93 -11.28 -14.24 2.14
N ALA A 94 -12.18 -13.44 2.71
CA ALA A 94 -13.26 -13.94 3.56
C ALA A 94 -14.27 -14.83 2.79
N LEU A 95 -14.51 -14.53 1.51
CA LEU A 95 -15.39 -15.33 0.65
C LEU A 95 -14.72 -16.58 0.09
N ASN A 96 -13.40 -16.54 -0.18
CA ASN A 96 -12.64 -17.64 -0.78
C ASN A 96 -11.72 -18.30 0.26
N LYS A 97 -12.34 -18.86 1.31
CA LYS A 97 -11.67 -19.54 2.44
C LYS A 97 -10.81 -20.69 1.91
N GLY A 98 -9.49 -20.67 2.15
CA GLY A 98 -8.59 -21.81 1.89
C GLY A 98 -7.35 -21.53 1.05
N GLU A 99 -7.21 -20.36 0.44
CA GLU A 99 -5.99 -19.98 -0.27
C GLU A 99 -5.35 -18.73 0.34
N THR A 100 -4.20 -18.89 1.00
CA THR A 100 -3.35 -17.73 1.32
C THR A 100 -2.52 -17.36 0.09
N VAL A 101 -2.50 -16.07 -0.23
CA VAL A 101 -1.84 -15.51 -1.40
C VAL A 101 -0.39 -15.20 -1.09
N ILE A 102 -0.08 -14.39 -0.09
CA ILE A 102 1.30 -14.03 0.25
C ILE A 102 1.88 -14.97 1.30
N GLY A 103 1.07 -15.27 2.31
CA GLY A 103 1.43 -15.95 3.53
C GLY A 103 1.73 -14.98 4.68
N VAL A 104 1.25 -15.26 5.91
CA VAL A 104 1.41 -14.38 7.09
C VAL A 104 2.85 -13.94 7.33
N ASP A 105 3.83 -14.83 7.17
CA ASP A 105 5.26 -14.50 7.38
C ASP A 105 5.76 -13.39 6.44
N LYS A 106 5.40 -13.50 5.15
CA LYS A 106 5.76 -12.49 4.16
C LYS A 106 4.94 -11.22 4.33
N ALA A 107 3.67 -11.34 4.71
CA ALA A 107 2.83 -10.19 5.05
C ALA A 107 3.42 -9.39 6.22
N LEU A 108 3.83 -10.06 7.30
CA LEU A 108 4.51 -9.45 8.44
C LEU A 108 5.84 -8.82 8.05
N THR A 109 6.61 -9.47 7.16
CA THR A 109 7.86 -8.89 6.64
C THR A 109 7.58 -7.59 5.88
N TYR A 110 6.57 -7.55 5.01
CA TYR A 110 6.19 -6.31 4.31
C TYR A 110 5.72 -5.23 5.29
N VAL A 111 4.87 -5.57 6.25
CA VAL A 111 4.41 -4.62 7.28
C VAL A 111 5.57 -4.11 8.12
N ALA A 112 6.53 -4.97 8.49
CA ALA A 112 7.71 -4.59 9.25
C ALA A 112 8.63 -3.66 8.45
N VAL A 113 8.89 -3.98 7.18
CA VAL A 113 9.68 -3.14 6.28
C VAL A 113 9.00 -1.78 6.06
N LEU A 114 7.69 -1.76 5.81
CA LEU A 114 6.93 -0.52 5.64
C LEU A 114 6.92 0.32 6.93
N SER A 115 6.72 -0.31 8.08
CA SER A 115 6.79 0.35 9.39
C SER A 115 8.19 0.90 9.66
N GLY A 116 9.24 0.15 9.32
CA GLY A 116 10.63 0.58 9.45
C GLY A 116 10.97 1.77 8.55
N LEU A 117 10.54 1.75 7.29
CA LEU A 117 10.69 2.87 6.35
C LEU A 117 9.93 4.11 6.83
N TYR A 118 8.72 3.94 7.37
CA TYR A 118 7.95 5.04 7.97
C TYR A 118 8.63 5.62 9.21
N ALA A 119 9.13 4.77 10.11
CA ALA A 119 9.86 5.19 11.30
C ALA A 119 11.16 5.93 10.93
N LEU A 120 11.90 5.42 9.94
CA LEU A 120 13.11 6.08 9.43
C LEU A 120 12.78 7.43 8.80
N SER A 121 11.74 7.51 7.95
CA SER A 121 11.29 8.76 7.37
C SER A 121 10.92 9.79 8.44
N THR A 122 10.20 9.36 9.47
CA THR A 122 9.77 10.23 10.59
C THR A 122 10.99 10.69 11.40
N GLY A 123 11.88 9.77 11.77
CA GLY A 123 13.10 10.07 12.49
C GLY A 123 14.03 11.02 11.73
N MET A 124 14.16 10.85 10.41
CA MET A 124 14.91 11.79 9.57
C MET A 124 14.25 13.18 9.52
N THR A 125 12.92 13.27 9.39
CA THR A 125 12.21 14.56 9.46
C THR A 125 12.47 15.25 10.79
N MET A 126 12.39 14.53 11.91
CA MET A 126 12.69 15.06 13.25
C MET A 126 14.16 15.50 13.37
N ALA A 127 15.10 14.71 12.87
CA ALA A 127 16.53 15.03 12.90
C ALA A 127 16.84 16.28 12.08
N VAL A 128 16.28 16.42 10.87
CA VAL A 128 16.45 17.61 10.02
C VAL A 128 15.93 18.86 10.72
N HIS A 129 14.78 18.78 11.39
CA HIS A 129 14.24 19.90 12.18
C HIS A 129 15.11 20.21 13.39
N ALA A 130 15.54 19.20 14.16
CA ALA A 130 16.36 19.38 15.35
C ALA A 130 17.75 19.97 15.02
N LEU A 131 18.33 19.55 13.90
CA LEU A 131 19.64 20.01 13.44
C LEU A 131 19.58 21.35 12.69
N HIS A 132 18.40 21.98 12.57
CA HIS A 132 18.20 23.23 11.84
C HIS A 132 18.78 23.20 10.42
N VAL A 133 18.76 22.02 9.77
CA VAL A 133 19.29 21.86 8.42
C VAL A 133 18.33 22.57 7.46
N THR A 134 18.72 23.76 7.02
CA THR A 134 18.01 24.51 6.00
C THR A 134 18.30 23.90 4.63
N LEU A 135 17.35 23.10 4.14
CA LEU A 135 17.41 22.61 2.78
C LEU A 135 17.17 23.78 1.80
N PRO A 136 17.94 23.87 0.70
CA PRO A 136 17.84 25.00 -0.22
C PRO A 136 16.43 25.10 -0.81
N PRO A 137 15.82 26.31 -0.80
CA PRO A 137 14.55 26.55 -1.47
C PRO A 137 14.66 26.19 -2.96
N GLY A 138 13.70 25.46 -3.49
CA GLY A 138 13.71 25.06 -4.90
C GLY A 138 14.66 23.89 -5.26
N GLY A 139 15.18 23.14 -4.27
CA GLY A 139 15.92 21.90 -4.53
C GLY A 139 15.08 20.80 -5.20
N LEU A 140 15.67 19.63 -5.47
CA LEU A 140 14.97 18.50 -6.09
C LEU A 140 13.67 18.10 -5.34
N SER A 141 13.66 18.26 -4.02
CA SER A 141 12.47 18.03 -3.19
C SER A 141 11.31 18.97 -3.50
N ALA A 142 11.53 20.08 -4.21
CA ALA A 142 10.53 21.06 -4.62
C ALA A 142 10.02 20.85 -6.06
N VAL A 143 10.51 19.84 -6.78
CA VAL A 143 10.14 19.56 -8.17
C VAL A 143 8.88 18.67 -8.22
N PRO A 144 7.74 19.17 -8.74
CA PRO A 144 6.49 18.41 -8.73
C PRO A 144 6.53 17.09 -9.52
N ALA A 145 7.29 17.04 -10.62
CA ALA A 145 7.47 15.80 -11.39
C ALA A 145 8.02 14.66 -10.53
N LEU A 146 8.95 14.95 -9.60
CA LEU A 146 9.52 13.95 -8.70
C LEU A 146 8.51 13.49 -7.65
N TRP A 147 7.59 14.36 -7.23
CA TRP A 147 6.49 13.96 -6.35
C TRP A 147 5.55 12.97 -7.02
N PHE A 148 5.15 13.24 -8.27
CA PHE A 148 4.30 12.31 -9.02
C PHE A 148 5.03 11.00 -9.32
N ALA A 149 6.30 11.08 -9.75
CA ALA A 149 7.14 9.91 -10.06
C ALA A 149 7.38 9.01 -8.86
N THR A 150 7.35 9.54 -7.63
CA THR A 150 7.46 8.74 -6.41
C THR A 150 6.09 8.29 -5.90
N MET A 151 5.08 9.17 -5.91
CA MET A 151 3.74 8.88 -5.39
C MET A 151 3.02 7.78 -6.19
N ILE A 152 3.00 7.86 -7.53
CA ILE A 152 2.22 6.93 -8.36
C ILE A 152 2.70 5.48 -8.20
N PRO A 153 4.02 5.17 -8.37
CA PRO A 153 4.49 3.80 -8.18
C PRO A 153 4.37 3.32 -6.74
N SER A 154 4.62 4.22 -5.76
CA SER A 154 4.47 3.87 -4.34
C SER A 154 3.04 3.48 -4.01
N ALA A 155 2.04 4.25 -4.48
CA ALA A 155 0.64 3.95 -4.28
C ALA A 155 0.24 2.62 -4.93
N ALA A 156 0.71 2.35 -6.15
CA ALA A 156 0.45 1.09 -6.84
C ALA A 156 1.03 -0.12 -6.08
N ILE A 157 2.27 -0.02 -5.60
CA ILE A 157 2.93 -1.07 -4.82
C ILE A 157 2.21 -1.27 -3.47
N LEU A 158 1.94 -0.18 -2.75
CA LEU A 158 1.27 -0.22 -1.45
C LEU A 158 -0.14 -0.78 -1.55
N ALA A 159 -0.92 -0.37 -2.55
CA ALA A 159 -2.28 -0.87 -2.72
C ALA A 159 -2.29 -2.37 -3.03
N ARG A 160 -1.34 -2.84 -3.84
CA ARG A 160 -1.17 -4.27 -4.12
C ARG A 160 -0.79 -5.05 -2.87
N ILE A 161 0.20 -4.58 -2.11
CA ILE A 161 0.62 -5.21 -0.84
C ILE A 161 -0.55 -5.22 0.14
N ALA A 162 -1.22 -4.09 0.34
CA ALA A 162 -2.37 -3.97 1.23
C ALA A 162 -3.48 -4.95 0.86
N GLY A 163 -3.85 -5.04 -0.43
CA GLY A 163 -4.87 -5.98 -0.88
C GLY A 163 -4.49 -7.44 -0.64
N MET A 164 -3.22 -7.81 -0.86
CA MET A 164 -2.77 -9.17 -0.59
C MET A 164 -2.66 -9.50 0.90
N VAL A 165 -2.19 -8.57 1.74
CA VAL A 165 -2.14 -8.74 3.20
C VAL A 165 -3.56 -8.88 3.76
N MET A 166 -4.47 -8.01 3.34
CA MET A 166 -5.86 -8.02 3.78
C MET A 166 -6.61 -9.25 3.29
N HIS A 167 -6.29 -9.76 2.10
CA HIS A 167 -6.80 -11.03 1.61
C HIS A 167 -6.48 -12.19 2.56
N ASP A 168 -5.21 -12.33 2.94
CA ASP A 168 -4.79 -13.42 3.82
C ASP A 168 -5.41 -13.26 5.22
N LEU A 169 -5.52 -12.02 5.72
CA LEU A 169 -6.20 -11.72 6.97
C LEU A 169 -7.70 -12.08 6.93
N GLY A 170 -8.39 -11.73 5.84
CA GLY A 170 -9.80 -12.04 5.64
C GLY A 170 -10.06 -13.54 5.60
N ALA A 171 -9.20 -14.29 4.89
CA ALA A 171 -9.28 -15.75 4.85
C ALA A 171 -9.08 -16.38 6.23
N LEU A 172 -8.09 -15.92 7.00
CA LEU A 172 -7.82 -16.44 8.34
C LEU A 172 -8.95 -16.15 9.34
N ILE A 173 -9.49 -14.92 9.34
CA ILE A 173 -10.60 -14.54 10.21
C ILE A 173 -11.85 -15.36 9.87
N ALA A 174 -12.18 -15.49 8.58
CA ALA A 174 -13.35 -16.25 8.16
C ALA A 174 -13.25 -17.73 8.54
N ILE A 175 -12.06 -18.33 8.44
CA ILE A 175 -11.82 -19.72 8.89
C ILE A 175 -11.92 -19.85 10.41
N ALA A 176 -11.37 -18.88 11.16
CA ALA A 176 -11.43 -18.87 12.61
C ALA A 176 -12.85 -18.73 13.16
N ILE A 177 -13.71 -17.94 12.50
CA ILE A 177 -15.12 -17.76 12.86
C ILE A 177 -15.95 -19.01 12.55
N ASP A 178 -15.79 -19.58 11.36
CA ASP A 178 -16.56 -20.76 10.94
C ASP A 178 -16.22 -22.02 11.75
N ALA A 179 -15.00 -22.10 12.29
CA ALA A 179 -14.50 -23.24 13.07
C ALA A 179 -14.69 -24.63 12.42
N GLU A 180 -14.87 -24.71 11.09
CA GLU A 180 -15.09 -25.96 10.37
C GLU A 180 -13.84 -26.88 10.46
N PRO A 181 -13.92 -28.06 11.12
CA PRO A 181 -12.75 -28.90 11.38
C PRO A 181 -12.04 -29.38 10.10
N LYS A 182 -12.83 -29.68 9.06
CA LYS A 182 -12.31 -30.12 7.76
C LYS A 182 -11.49 -29.02 7.09
N ARG A 183 -12.00 -27.78 7.04
CA ARG A 183 -11.27 -26.65 6.45
C ARG A 183 -10.04 -26.26 7.25
N LEU A 184 -10.10 -26.39 8.58
CA LEU A 184 -8.94 -26.19 9.44
C LEU A 184 -7.85 -27.22 9.15
N SER A 185 -8.22 -28.49 8.98
CA SER A 185 -7.27 -29.55 8.60
C SER A 185 -6.68 -29.35 7.20
N GLU A 186 -7.50 -28.93 6.23
CA GLU A 186 -7.05 -28.62 4.87
C GLU A 186 -6.15 -27.38 4.84
N LEU A 187 -6.45 -26.35 5.63
CA LEU A 187 -5.59 -25.17 5.79
C LEU A 187 -4.24 -25.56 6.38
N VAL A 188 -4.21 -26.33 7.47
CA VAL A 188 -2.95 -26.80 8.08
C VAL A 188 -2.15 -27.62 7.07
N ALA A 189 -2.75 -28.61 6.42
CA ALA A 189 -2.06 -29.45 5.43
C ALA A 189 -1.52 -28.62 4.25
N THR A 190 -2.31 -27.69 3.72
CA THR A 190 -1.92 -26.83 2.59
C THR A 190 -0.80 -25.88 2.97
N VAL A 191 -0.88 -25.27 4.15
CA VAL A 191 0.14 -24.35 4.66
C VAL A 191 1.43 -25.10 4.96
N GLU A 192 1.38 -26.24 5.65
CA GLU A 192 2.57 -27.04 5.94
C GLU A 192 3.24 -27.53 4.64
N ALA A 193 2.46 -27.97 3.65
CA ALA A 193 2.98 -28.39 2.35
C ALA A 193 3.62 -27.24 1.54
N ARG A 194 3.02 -26.03 1.57
CA ARG A 194 3.52 -24.88 0.78
C ARG A 194 4.61 -24.06 1.47
N ARG A 195 4.63 -24.03 2.80
CA ARG A 195 5.44 -23.08 3.61
C ARG A 195 6.35 -23.77 4.62
N GLY A 196 6.17 -25.07 4.83
CA GLY A 196 6.88 -25.84 5.84
C GLY A 196 6.19 -25.81 7.20
N ALA A 197 6.39 -26.88 7.97
CA ALA A 197 5.75 -27.09 9.27
C ALA A 197 6.19 -26.11 10.36
N GLU A 198 7.32 -25.42 10.20
CA GLU A 198 7.80 -24.43 11.18
C GLU A 198 7.35 -23.00 10.89
N SER A 199 6.69 -22.76 9.75
CA SER A 199 6.18 -21.43 9.39
C SER A 199 5.21 -20.87 10.44
N LEU A 200 5.17 -19.55 10.61
CA LEU A 200 4.27 -18.91 11.56
C LEU A 200 2.81 -19.14 11.15
N GLU A 201 2.54 -19.23 9.84
CA GLU A 201 1.24 -19.68 9.33
C GLU A 201 0.86 -21.07 9.80
N ALA A 202 1.77 -22.06 9.71
CA ALA A 202 1.49 -23.41 10.17
C ALA A 202 1.26 -23.45 11.70
N ARG A 203 1.97 -22.61 12.45
CA ARG A 203 1.77 -22.46 13.90
C ARG A 203 0.42 -21.84 14.22
N VAL A 204 0.03 -20.77 13.54
CA VAL A 204 -1.27 -20.10 13.71
C VAL A 204 -2.41 -21.01 13.29
N ALA A 205 -2.32 -21.67 12.13
CA ALA A 205 -3.33 -22.61 11.65
C ALA A 205 -3.52 -23.77 12.65
N ARG A 206 -2.44 -24.35 13.19
CA ARG A 206 -2.52 -25.37 14.24
C ARG A 206 -3.12 -24.84 15.53
N LEU A 207 -2.84 -23.60 15.91
CA LEU A 207 -3.40 -22.98 17.11
C LEU A 207 -4.91 -22.74 16.97
N ILE A 208 -5.36 -22.29 15.79
CA ILE A 208 -6.79 -22.15 15.48
C ILE A 208 -7.47 -23.52 15.51
N ALA A 209 -6.87 -24.53 14.85
CA ALA A 209 -7.39 -25.90 14.84
C ALA A 209 -7.49 -26.52 16.25
N ARG A 210 -6.54 -26.23 17.14
CA ARG A 210 -6.56 -26.69 18.54
C ARG A 210 -7.63 -26.03 19.40
N ARG A 211 -8.05 -24.80 19.06
CA ARG A 211 -9.06 -24.04 19.80
C ARG A 211 -10.49 -24.25 19.27
N ALA A 212 -10.63 -24.85 18.09
CA ALA A 212 -11.93 -25.20 17.56
C ALA A 212 -12.61 -26.27 18.43
N PRO A 213 -13.92 -26.17 18.70
CA PRO A 213 -14.65 -27.19 19.44
C PRO A 213 -14.53 -28.53 18.73
N ARG A 214 -14.10 -29.57 19.46
CA ARG A 214 -14.09 -30.95 18.96
C ARG A 214 -15.54 -31.42 18.91
N SER A 215 -16.16 -31.37 17.74
CA SER A 215 -17.42 -32.06 17.44
C SER A 215 -17.18 -33.56 17.35
#